data_AF-A0A523C8T9-F1
#
_entry.id   AF-A0A523C8T9-F1
#
_cell.length_a   1.000
_cell.length_b   1.000
_cell.length_c   1.000
_cell.angle_alpha   90.00
_cell.angle_beta   90.00
_cell.angle_gamma   90.00
#
_symmetry.space_group_name_H-M   'P 1'
#
loop_
_entity.id
_entity.type
_entity.pdbx_description
1 polymer ?
#
loop_
_entity_poly.entity_id
_entity_poly.type
_entity_poly.pdbx_seq_one_letter_code
_entity_poly.pdbx_strand_id
1 'polypeptide(L)'
;MKTPPWAAARSIPPNRLAARLYRPQPSALMPAKTERPTMMWTTTTACPRKLTTSRIKTTMPSTFPATAAKWRFDTLPARQIPSTKIPRQPPEPPTPNWWLCASPRPLGKSLTLWLLPAIFRIKIQDMGRRGNKQQGFTLIELIIVVVLLGILGAMGAGFISEAFRGFFDADVRMEMYEEGKSAMVRMEREIHIAVPNAVDVAIAGDTVSFGVIDENAMAGVFGQYTEAHPSGGATITDQAAGLPLGTLVSIYNTGWPIFNNGSRTYSVTSNGTNPMTLDRNIGAPSPYQRFFAVRPDAVRFSVAGTTLSRSTATVNAGALLGAFGNPQPLAQNIVPSNGLPYFTYNPGNSTRNSVVSIHFAIARNGETVNFHKEVQIRNVP
;
A
#
# COMPACT_ATOMS: atom_id res chain seq x y z
N MET A 1 54.49 -52.80 11.68
CA MET A 1 55.20 -51.88 12.61
C MET A 1 54.39 -50.59 12.67
N LYS A 2 53.94 -50.05 13.82
CA LYS A 2 53.90 -50.53 15.22
C LYS A 2 52.44 -50.55 15.70
N THR A 3 52.11 -51.42 16.66
CA THR A 3 50.80 -51.51 17.34
C THR A 3 51.00 -51.35 18.88
N PRO A 4 49.97 -51.38 19.77
CA PRO A 4 49.45 -50.17 20.43
C PRO A 4 49.83 -50.08 21.93
N PRO A 5 49.16 -50.66 22.97
CA PRO A 5 47.76 -51.09 23.20
C PRO A 5 47.06 -50.41 24.44
N TRP A 6 45.77 -50.73 24.67
CA TRP A 6 45.01 -50.95 25.95
C TRP A 6 45.05 -49.99 27.17
N ALA A 7 44.07 -49.94 28.11
CA ALA A 7 42.60 -50.14 28.12
C ALA A 7 42.03 -49.80 29.54
N ALA A 8 40.68 -49.77 29.68
CA ALA A 8 39.89 -49.93 30.94
C ALA A 8 39.95 -48.82 32.03
N ALA A 9 38.97 -48.64 32.95
CA ALA A 9 37.52 -48.95 32.99
C ALA A 9 36.88 -48.38 34.29
N ARG A 10 35.55 -48.10 34.31
CA ARG A 10 34.66 -47.96 35.51
C ARG A 10 34.97 -46.77 36.49
N SER A 11 34.13 -46.33 37.44
CA SER A 11 32.65 -46.24 37.55
C SER A 11 32.25 -45.35 38.77
N ILE A 12 31.36 -44.36 38.58
CA ILE A 12 30.07 -44.10 39.31
C ILE A 12 29.89 -44.80 40.70
N PRO A 13 29.32 -44.21 41.82
CA PRO A 13 28.53 -42.96 42.01
C PRO A 13 28.82 -42.15 43.34
N PRO A 14 27.88 -41.68 44.23
CA PRO A 14 27.89 -40.27 44.66
C PRO A 14 27.76 -40.02 46.19
N ASN A 15 27.68 -38.74 46.62
CA ASN A 15 26.93 -38.24 47.80
C ASN A 15 27.18 -36.71 47.92
N ARG A 16 26.43 -35.87 48.65
CA ARG A 16 25.02 -35.71 49.06
C ARG A 16 25.07 -34.72 50.23
N LEU A 17 24.12 -33.76 50.29
CA LEU A 17 23.74 -32.97 51.48
C LEU A 17 24.80 -31.91 51.94
N ALA A 18 24.46 -30.76 52.55
CA ALA A 18 23.16 -30.24 52.96
C ALA A 18 23.04 -28.70 52.82
N ALA A 19 21.86 -28.27 52.37
CA ALA A 19 20.98 -27.23 52.93
C ALA A 19 21.52 -26.03 53.75
N ARG A 20 21.05 -24.82 53.39
CA ARG A 20 20.45 -23.90 54.37
C ARG A 20 19.34 -23.04 53.77
N LEU A 21 18.35 -22.71 54.61
CA LEU A 21 17.10 -22.01 54.30
C LEU A 21 17.21 -20.50 54.55
N TYR A 22 16.48 -19.69 53.78
CA TYR A 22 15.64 -18.63 54.38
C TYR A 22 14.44 -18.29 53.47
N ARG A 23 13.31 -17.87 54.07
CA ARG A 23 12.03 -17.56 53.41
C ARG A 23 11.72 -16.03 53.52
N PRO A 24 10.74 -15.49 52.78
CA PRO A 24 10.47 -14.04 52.70
C PRO A 24 9.49 -13.56 53.79
N GLN A 25 9.26 -12.23 53.90
CA GLN A 25 8.01 -11.49 54.30
C GLN A 25 8.35 -9.97 54.59
N PRO A 26 7.42 -9.05 54.96
CA PRO A 26 6.65 -8.23 53.99
C PRO A 26 6.40 -6.74 54.41
N SER A 27 5.44 -6.05 53.76
CA SER A 27 4.63 -4.90 54.29
C SER A 27 5.35 -3.55 54.54
N ALA A 28 4.73 -2.36 54.49
CA ALA A 28 3.45 -1.80 53.98
C ALA A 28 3.69 -0.25 53.80
N LEU A 29 2.89 0.58 53.11
CA LEU A 29 1.52 1.00 53.44
C LEU A 29 0.83 1.76 52.27
N MET A 30 -0.51 1.74 52.32
CA MET A 30 -1.49 2.48 51.49
C MET A 30 -1.86 3.85 52.15
N PRO A 31 -2.90 4.67 51.76
CA PRO A 31 -4.11 4.36 50.96
C PRO A 31 -4.70 5.45 50.00
N ALA A 32 -5.77 5.05 49.28
CA ALA A 32 -6.91 5.85 48.78
C ALA A 32 -6.69 6.81 47.57
N LYS A 33 -7.68 7.11 46.71
CA LYS A 33 -9.16 7.00 46.85
C LYS A 33 -9.91 6.91 45.49
N THR A 34 -11.02 6.15 45.47
CA THR A 34 -12.28 6.30 44.67
C THR A 34 -12.34 6.34 43.12
N GLU A 35 -13.11 5.37 42.59
CA GLU A 35 -14.24 5.50 41.63
C GLU A 35 -14.06 5.51 40.08
N ARG A 36 -14.86 4.64 39.45
CA ARG A 36 -15.44 4.67 38.08
C ARG A 36 -16.98 4.71 38.26
N PRO A 37 -17.85 4.64 37.21
CA PRO A 37 -17.72 4.97 35.77
C PRO A 37 -18.86 5.89 35.26
N THR A 38 -18.73 6.47 34.05
CA THR A 38 -19.91 6.70 33.18
C THR A 38 -19.58 6.72 31.69
N MET A 39 -20.43 6.08 30.88
CA MET A 39 -20.51 6.33 29.44
C MET A 39 -21.31 7.61 29.17
N MET A 40 -20.97 8.36 28.12
CA MET A 40 -22.00 9.03 27.32
C MET A 40 -21.54 9.24 25.88
N TRP A 41 -22.39 8.81 24.93
CA TRP A 41 -22.23 9.11 23.52
C TRP A 41 -22.79 10.50 23.22
N THR A 42 -22.09 11.30 22.41
CA THR A 42 -22.71 12.42 21.69
C THR A 42 -22.19 12.48 20.25
N THR A 43 -23.04 12.04 19.32
CA THR A 43 -22.93 12.34 17.89
C THR A 43 -23.29 13.80 17.63
N THR A 44 -22.39 14.60 17.03
CA THR A 44 -22.81 15.83 16.32
C THR A 44 -21.99 16.03 15.05
N THR A 45 -22.65 15.82 13.92
CA THR A 45 -22.17 16.17 12.57
C THR A 45 -22.17 17.70 12.39
N ALA A 46 -21.06 18.28 11.93
CA ALA A 46 -21.02 19.68 11.49
C ALA A 46 -20.15 19.85 10.23
N CYS A 47 -20.76 20.31 9.15
CA CYS A 47 -20.13 20.51 7.84
C CYS A 47 -19.54 21.94 7.73
N PRO A 48 -18.30 22.13 7.22
CA PRO A 48 -17.70 23.45 7.11
C PRO A 48 -18.28 24.28 5.95
N ARG A 49 -18.56 25.55 6.24
CA ARG A 49 -19.16 26.53 5.32
C ARG A 49 -18.07 27.19 4.44
N LYS A 50 -18.38 27.45 3.16
CA LYS A 50 -17.49 28.13 2.20
C LYS A 50 -16.96 29.47 2.75
N LEU A 51 -15.65 29.69 2.62
CA LEU A 51 -15.02 30.99 2.83
C LEU A 51 -14.78 31.72 1.49
N THR A 52 -14.94 33.04 1.55
CA THR A 52 -14.94 33.96 0.40
C THR A 52 -13.52 34.30 -0.05
N THR A 53 -13.31 34.44 -1.36
CA THR A 53 -12.04 34.93 -1.93
C THR A 53 -11.87 36.44 -1.67
N SER A 54 -10.81 36.82 -0.96
CA SER A 54 -10.34 38.21 -0.89
C SER A 54 -9.07 38.39 -1.73
N ARG A 55 -9.05 39.42 -2.59
CA ARG A 55 -7.84 39.80 -3.35
C ARG A 55 -6.88 40.54 -2.43
N ILE A 56 -5.67 40.02 -2.28
CA ILE A 56 -4.55 40.80 -1.72
C ILE A 56 -3.92 41.58 -2.89
N LYS A 57 -3.80 42.89 -2.71
CA LYS A 57 -3.27 43.84 -3.70
C LYS A 57 -1.86 44.23 -3.26
N THR A 58 -0.83 43.52 -3.73
CA THR A 58 0.55 43.78 -3.32
C THR A 58 1.19 44.86 -4.19
N THR A 59 1.47 46.01 -3.59
CA THR A 59 2.21 47.11 -4.21
C THR A 59 3.71 46.81 -4.27
N MET A 60 4.33 47.03 -5.43
CA MET A 60 5.79 47.01 -5.58
C MET A 60 6.42 48.27 -4.95
N PRO A 61 7.55 48.15 -4.24
CA PRO A 61 8.50 49.24 -4.05
C PRO A 61 9.61 49.16 -5.12
N SER A 62 9.88 50.29 -5.76
CA SER A 62 10.92 50.44 -6.79
C SER A 62 12.17 51.13 -6.25
N THR A 63 13.32 50.44 -6.23
CA THR A 63 14.63 51.09 -6.13
C THR A 63 15.74 50.19 -6.68
N PHE A 64 16.35 50.61 -7.79
CA PHE A 64 17.63 50.10 -8.30
C PHE A 64 18.74 51.12 -7.97
N PRO A 65 19.94 50.68 -7.59
CA PRO A 65 21.18 51.35 -7.94
C PRO A 65 21.81 50.65 -9.16
N ALA A 66 22.28 51.44 -10.14
CA ALA A 66 22.91 50.94 -11.34
C ALA A 66 24.42 50.69 -11.13
N THR A 67 24.93 49.58 -11.67
CA THR A 67 26.36 49.40 -11.93
C THR A 67 26.53 48.83 -13.34
N ALA A 68 27.27 49.54 -14.19
CA ALA A 68 27.37 49.22 -15.61
C ALA A 68 28.40 48.10 -15.87
N ALA A 69 27.99 47.06 -16.61
CA ALA A 69 28.88 46.09 -17.23
C ALA A 69 28.61 46.05 -18.74
N LYS A 70 29.59 46.52 -19.52
CA LYS A 70 29.47 46.79 -20.95
C LYS A 70 29.96 45.60 -21.78
N TRP A 71 29.07 44.67 -22.10
CA TRP A 71 29.40 43.54 -22.97
C TRP A 71 28.93 43.79 -24.41
N ARG A 72 29.87 43.81 -25.35
CA ARG A 72 29.58 43.77 -26.79
C ARG A 72 29.04 42.38 -27.13
N PHE A 73 27.94 42.33 -27.87
CA PHE A 73 27.56 41.15 -28.64
C PHE A 73 27.81 41.44 -30.12
N ASP A 74 28.79 40.76 -30.70
CA ASP A 74 29.03 40.80 -32.13
C ASP A 74 27.92 40.03 -32.87
N THR A 75 27.50 40.60 -34.00
CA THR A 75 26.43 40.04 -34.83
C THR A 75 26.90 38.82 -35.62
N LEU A 76 26.26 37.67 -35.43
CA LEU A 76 26.36 36.52 -36.34
C LEU A 76 25.05 36.37 -37.15
N PRO A 77 25.13 35.96 -38.43
CA PRO A 77 24.01 36.07 -39.37
C PRO A 77 22.91 35.02 -39.13
N ALA A 78 21.67 35.41 -39.43
CA ALA A 78 20.49 34.59 -39.24
C ALA A 78 20.51 33.32 -40.12
N ARG A 79 20.54 32.14 -39.48
CA ARG A 79 20.33 30.86 -40.15
C ARG A 79 18.82 30.59 -40.26
N GLN A 80 18.28 30.65 -41.47
CA GLN A 80 16.88 30.30 -41.73
C GLN A 80 16.63 28.82 -41.37
N ILE A 81 15.63 28.59 -40.52
CA ILE A 81 15.09 27.25 -40.24
C ILE A 81 13.75 27.14 -40.99
N PRO A 82 13.53 26.14 -41.86
CA PRO A 82 12.28 25.98 -42.57
C PRO A 82 11.14 25.61 -41.60
N SER A 83 9.99 26.27 -41.76
CA SER A 83 8.79 26.02 -40.97
C SER A 83 8.16 24.67 -41.33
N THR A 84 8.48 23.63 -40.56
CA THR A 84 7.78 22.35 -40.61
C THR A 84 6.45 22.47 -39.86
N LYS A 85 5.33 22.45 -40.61
CA LYS A 85 3.98 22.42 -40.07
C LYS A 85 3.81 21.24 -39.11
N ILE A 86 3.52 21.52 -37.84
CA ILE A 86 2.99 20.53 -36.90
C ILE A 86 1.58 20.15 -37.37
N PRO A 87 1.26 18.87 -37.61
CA PRO A 87 -0.11 18.45 -37.91
C PRO A 87 -0.99 18.67 -36.68
N ARG A 88 -2.13 19.36 -36.86
CA ARG A 88 -3.13 19.50 -35.80
C ARG A 88 -3.72 18.12 -35.49
N GLN A 89 -3.82 17.78 -34.21
CA GLN A 89 -4.60 16.62 -33.79
C GLN A 89 -6.08 16.80 -34.19
N PRO A 90 -6.78 15.73 -34.60
CA PRO A 90 -8.23 15.77 -34.77
C PRO A 90 -8.92 15.95 -33.40
N PRO A 91 -10.10 16.60 -33.34
CA PRO A 91 -10.84 16.76 -32.09
C PRO A 91 -11.34 15.40 -31.57
N GLU A 92 -11.22 15.16 -30.27
CA GLU A 92 -11.76 13.97 -29.61
C GLU A 92 -13.31 13.96 -29.61
N PRO A 93 -13.94 12.78 -29.69
CA PRO A 93 -15.39 12.66 -29.57
C PRO A 93 -15.87 12.90 -28.12
N PRO A 94 -17.07 13.46 -27.92
CA PRO A 94 -17.58 13.76 -26.58
C PRO A 94 -17.87 12.49 -25.77
N THR A 95 -17.44 12.47 -24.52
CA THR A 95 -17.75 11.41 -23.54
C THR A 95 -19.22 11.48 -23.10
N PRO A 96 -19.88 10.33 -22.85
CA PRO A 96 -21.28 10.32 -22.38
C PRO A 96 -21.37 10.66 -20.89
N ASN A 97 -21.95 11.83 -20.57
CA ASN A 97 -22.22 12.26 -19.20
C ASN A 97 -23.44 11.53 -18.61
N TRP A 98 -23.22 10.64 -17.63
CA TRP A 98 -24.28 9.94 -16.89
C TRP A 98 -24.37 10.36 -15.40
N TRP A 99 -24.36 11.65 -15.09
CA TRP A 99 -24.58 12.14 -13.72
C TRP A 99 -25.67 13.21 -13.65
N LEU A 100 -26.92 12.75 -13.68
CA LEU A 100 -28.12 13.54 -13.39
C LEU A 100 -28.58 13.23 -11.96
N CYS A 101 -27.96 13.86 -10.97
CA CYS A 101 -28.44 13.86 -9.59
C CYS A 101 -28.99 15.24 -9.24
N ALA A 102 -30.31 15.34 -9.08
CA ALA A 102 -31.02 16.61 -8.95
C ALA A 102 -30.79 17.27 -7.58
N SER A 103 -30.46 18.55 -7.57
CA SER A 103 -30.40 19.37 -6.35
C SER A 103 -31.79 19.92 -5.98
N PRO A 104 -32.22 19.83 -4.72
CA PRO A 104 -33.46 20.46 -4.28
C PRO A 104 -33.29 21.98 -4.18
N ARG A 105 -34.24 22.74 -4.73
CA ARG A 105 -34.36 24.20 -4.52
C ARG A 105 -35.34 24.48 -3.37
N PRO A 106 -35.14 25.55 -2.58
CA PRO A 106 -35.94 25.82 -1.39
C PRO A 106 -37.32 26.40 -1.70
N LEU A 107 -38.33 25.98 -0.94
CA LEU A 107 -39.66 26.59 -0.93
C LEU A 107 -39.70 27.83 -0.04
N GLY A 108 -40.38 28.88 -0.50
CA GLY A 108 -40.72 30.04 0.31
C GLY A 108 -41.67 31.01 -0.39
N LYS A 109 -42.71 31.42 0.35
CA LYS A 109 -43.72 32.48 0.09
C LYS A 109 -44.97 32.12 -0.73
N SER A 110 -46.06 31.87 0.03
CA SER A 110 -47.35 32.58 0.01
C SER A 110 -47.78 33.32 -1.27
N LEU A 111 -49.00 33.03 -1.76
CA LEU A 111 -50.14 33.97 -1.86
C LEU A 111 -51.39 33.21 -2.39
N THR A 112 -52.48 33.28 -1.61
CA THR A 112 -53.90 33.57 -1.99
C THR A 112 -54.28 33.58 -3.49
N LEU A 113 -55.48 33.23 -4.00
CA LEU A 113 -56.86 32.93 -3.55
C LEU A 113 -57.76 33.43 -4.73
N TRP A 114 -58.97 32.85 -4.90
CA TRP A 114 -60.10 33.31 -5.76
C TRP A 114 -60.36 32.68 -7.16
N LEU A 115 -61.64 32.30 -7.35
CA LEU A 115 -62.47 32.19 -8.58
C LEU A 115 -62.41 30.92 -9.48
N LEU A 116 -63.11 29.87 -9.02
CA LEU A 116 -64.36 29.27 -9.59
C LEU A 116 -64.79 29.58 -11.06
N PRO A 117 -65.67 28.76 -11.72
CA PRO A 117 -66.14 27.39 -11.42
C PRO A 117 -66.22 26.44 -12.65
N ALA A 118 -66.82 25.25 -12.45
CA ALA A 118 -67.19 24.21 -13.44
C ALA A 118 -66.01 23.45 -14.09
N ILE A 119 -66.04 22.13 -14.31
CA ILE A 119 -67.16 21.19 -14.48
C ILE A 119 -66.84 19.88 -13.72
N PHE A 120 -67.66 19.47 -12.73
CA PHE A 120 -67.97 18.05 -12.48
C PHE A 120 -69.17 17.95 -11.52
N ARG A 121 -70.38 17.87 -12.09
CA ARG A 121 -71.64 17.81 -11.33
C ARG A 121 -71.92 16.37 -10.90
N ILE A 122 -71.10 15.82 -9.99
CA ILE A 122 -71.41 14.52 -9.36
C ILE A 122 -72.67 14.69 -8.52
N LYS A 123 -73.74 14.06 -8.99
CA LYS A 123 -75.04 14.03 -8.34
C LYS A 123 -74.94 13.10 -7.12
N ILE A 124 -74.48 13.63 -5.98
CA ILE A 124 -74.56 12.91 -4.70
C ILE A 124 -76.05 12.75 -4.39
N GLN A 125 -76.61 11.60 -4.73
CA GLN A 125 -77.90 11.19 -4.22
C GLN A 125 -77.74 10.92 -2.73
N ASP A 126 -78.58 11.60 -1.95
CA ASP A 126 -78.72 11.38 -0.52
C ASP A 126 -79.30 9.97 -0.30
N MET A 127 -78.41 8.99 -0.12
CA MET A 127 -78.78 7.62 0.21
C MET A 127 -78.41 7.32 1.65
N GLY A 128 -79.32 7.74 2.54
CA GLY A 128 -79.76 6.96 3.69
C GLY A 128 -78.67 6.40 4.58
N ARG A 129 -78.52 7.03 5.75
CA ARG A 129 -77.72 6.60 6.91
C ARG A 129 -77.93 5.11 7.25
N ARG A 130 -77.25 4.22 6.53
CA ARG A 130 -77.19 2.78 6.84
C ARG A 130 -76.41 2.68 8.15
N GLY A 131 -77.13 2.43 9.23
CA GLY A 131 -76.53 2.19 10.54
C GLY A 131 -75.42 1.16 10.40
N ASN A 132 -74.28 1.43 11.05
CA ASN A 132 -73.08 0.62 10.93
C ASN A 132 -73.34 -0.75 11.58
N LYS A 133 -73.94 -1.67 10.82
CA LYS A 133 -74.12 -3.07 11.23
C LYS A 133 -72.72 -3.59 11.47
N GLN A 134 -72.40 -3.90 12.73
CA GLN A 134 -71.15 -4.56 13.09
C GLN A 134 -71.11 -5.89 12.34
N GLN A 135 -70.35 -5.94 11.26
CA GLN A 135 -70.08 -7.16 10.51
C GLN A 135 -69.11 -7.97 11.36
N GLY A 136 -69.64 -8.93 12.11
CA GLY A 136 -68.81 -9.92 12.79
C GLY A 136 -68.13 -10.80 11.76
N PHE A 137 -66.82 -11.01 11.91
CA PHE A 137 -66.07 -11.97 11.10
C PHE A 137 -66.64 -13.37 11.27
N THR A 138 -66.78 -14.10 10.17
CA THR A 138 -67.18 -15.50 10.25
C THR A 138 -65.97 -16.39 10.57
N LEU A 139 -66.18 -17.49 11.29
CA LEU A 139 -65.10 -18.44 11.61
C LEU A 139 -64.40 -18.95 10.33
N ILE A 140 -65.18 -19.21 9.27
CA ILE A 140 -64.68 -19.71 7.99
C ILE A 140 -63.79 -18.68 7.26
N GLU A 141 -64.13 -17.40 7.33
CA GLU A 141 -63.34 -16.31 6.75
C GLU A 141 -61.97 -16.20 7.44
N LEU A 142 -61.93 -16.29 8.77
CA LEU A 142 -60.67 -16.29 9.53
C LEU A 142 -59.81 -17.52 9.20
N ILE A 143 -60.42 -18.71 9.09
CA ILE A 143 -59.70 -19.94 8.69
C ILE A 143 -59.07 -19.77 7.30
N ILE A 144 -59.85 -19.29 6.31
CA ILE A 144 -59.36 -19.08 4.94
C ILE A 144 -58.20 -18.07 4.93
N VAL A 145 -58.30 -16.96 5.66
CA VAL A 145 -57.23 -15.95 5.74
C VAL A 145 -55.94 -16.53 6.33
N VAL A 146 -56.01 -17.28 7.44
CA VAL A 146 -54.82 -17.88 8.06
C VAL A 146 -54.19 -18.94 7.15
N VAL A 147 -54.98 -19.75 6.45
CA VAL A 147 -54.48 -20.74 5.49
C VAL A 147 -53.79 -20.07 4.29
N LEU A 148 -54.41 -19.04 3.71
CA LEU A 148 -53.83 -18.28 2.59
C LEU A 148 -52.53 -17.56 2.99
N LEU A 149 -52.50 -16.92 4.16
CA LEU A 149 -51.28 -16.30 4.70
C LEU A 149 -50.19 -17.34 4.98
N GLY A 150 -50.54 -18.54 5.43
CA GLY A 150 -49.61 -19.64 5.63
C GLY A 150 -48.93 -20.08 4.32
N ILE A 151 -49.72 -20.30 3.26
CA ILE A 151 -49.20 -20.69 1.93
C ILE A 151 -48.33 -19.57 1.34
N LEU A 152 -48.81 -18.32 1.34
CA LEU A 152 -48.07 -17.17 0.81
C LEU A 152 -46.79 -16.91 1.62
N GLY A 153 -46.84 -17.04 2.95
CA GLY A 153 -45.69 -16.88 3.82
C GLY A 153 -44.63 -17.96 3.58
N ALA A 154 -45.04 -19.23 3.45
CA ALA A 154 -44.13 -20.34 3.15
C ALA A 154 -43.43 -20.17 1.79
N MET A 155 -44.16 -19.74 0.76
CA MET A 155 -43.58 -19.46 -0.57
C MET A 155 -42.66 -18.23 -0.54
N GLY A 156 -43.12 -17.13 0.06
CA GLY A 156 -42.38 -15.85 0.09
C GLY A 156 -41.08 -15.92 0.89
N ALA A 157 -41.06 -16.65 2.01
CA ALA A 157 -39.88 -16.78 2.86
C ALA A 157 -38.66 -17.38 2.12
N GLY A 158 -38.88 -18.35 1.23
CA GLY A 158 -37.82 -18.96 0.42
C GLY A 158 -37.15 -17.96 -0.53
N PHE A 159 -37.96 -17.22 -1.31
CA PHE A 159 -37.46 -16.19 -2.22
C PHE A 159 -36.70 -15.08 -1.51
N ILE A 160 -37.21 -14.63 -0.35
CA ILE A 160 -36.57 -13.59 0.46
C ILE A 160 -35.23 -14.09 1.02
N SER A 161 -35.16 -15.32 1.53
CA SER A 161 -33.90 -15.89 2.05
C SER A 161 -32.82 -16.01 0.98
N GLU A 162 -33.18 -16.37 -0.25
CA GLU A 162 -32.21 -16.54 -1.33
C GLU A 162 -31.70 -15.19 -1.85
N ALA A 163 -32.59 -14.18 -1.93
CA ALA A 163 -32.20 -12.81 -2.25
C ALA A 163 -31.20 -12.23 -1.24
N PHE A 164 -31.37 -12.52 0.06
CA PHE A 164 -30.40 -12.10 1.09
C PHE A 164 -29.07 -12.87 1.01
N ARG A 165 -29.08 -14.18 0.73
CA ARG A 165 -27.83 -14.97 0.54
C ARG A 165 -26.97 -14.38 -0.58
N GLY A 166 -27.54 -14.17 -1.76
CA GLY A 166 -26.81 -13.59 -2.88
C GLY A 166 -26.22 -12.19 -2.60
N PHE A 167 -26.85 -11.41 -1.71
CA PHE A 167 -26.29 -10.14 -1.25
C PHE A 167 -25.04 -10.34 -0.36
N PHE A 168 -25.10 -11.25 0.62
CA PHE A 168 -23.96 -11.53 1.50
C PHE A 168 -22.80 -12.23 0.77
N ASP A 169 -23.09 -13.14 -0.16
CA ASP A 169 -22.07 -13.81 -0.96
C ASP A 169 -21.33 -12.80 -1.86
N ALA A 170 -22.06 -11.82 -2.43
CA ALA A 170 -21.45 -10.72 -3.18
C ALA A 170 -20.58 -9.80 -2.30
N ASP A 171 -21.01 -9.50 -1.07
CA ASP A 171 -20.24 -8.68 -0.13
C ASP A 171 -18.93 -9.36 0.28
N VAL A 172 -18.98 -10.66 0.63
CA VAL A 172 -17.79 -11.46 0.97
C VAL A 172 -16.83 -11.59 -0.22
N ARG A 173 -17.35 -11.76 -1.45
CA ARG A 173 -16.54 -11.74 -2.68
C ARG A 173 -15.82 -10.41 -2.89
N MET A 174 -16.52 -9.29 -2.65
CA MET A 174 -15.93 -7.95 -2.77
C MET A 174 -14.87 -7.68 -1.71
N GLU A 175 -15.07 -8.12 -0.47
CA GLU A 175 -14.08 -8.04 0.61
C GLU A 175 -12.79 -8.79 0.24
N MET A 176 -12.90 -10.06 -0.17
CA MET A 176 -11.76 -10.87 -0.61
C MET A 176 -11.02 -10.24 -1.80
N TYR A 177 -11.76 -9.66 -2.75
CA TYR A 177 -11.18 -9.01 -3.91
C TYR A 177 -10.36 -7.77 -3.53
N GLU A 178 -10.92 -6.85 -2.74
CA GLU A 178 -10.24 -5.62 -2.35
C GLU A 178 -9.08 -5.88 -1.37
N GLU A 179 -9.17 -6.88 -0.48
CA GLU A 179 -8.07 -7.31 0.37
C GLU A 179 -6.87 -7.79 -0.47
N GLY A 180 -7.08 -8.78 -1.35
CA GLY A 180 -6.01 -9.31 -2.21
C GLY A 180 -5.47 -8.27 -3.19
N LYS A 181 -6.32 -7.41 -3.75
CA LYS A 181 -5.92 -6.29 -4.61
C LYS A 181 -5.07 -5.27 -3.87
N SER A 182 -5.42 -4.92 -2.62
CA SER A 182 -4.63 -3.97 -1.82
C SER A 182 -3.24 -4.52 -1.50
N ALA A 183 -3.15 -5.81 -1.15
CA ALA A 183 -1.88 -6.51 -0.95
C ALA A 183 -1.06 -6.57 -2.24
N MET A 184 -1.68 -6.91 -3.38
CA MET A 184 -1.01 -7.00 -4.68
C MET A 184 -0.46 -5.64 -5.14
N VAL A 185 -1.25 -4.57 -5.07
CA VAL A 185 -0.80 -3.21 -5.43
C VAL A 185 0.36 -2.74 -4.56
N ARG A 186 0.35 -3.09 -3.26
CA ARG A 186 1.47 -2.78 -2.36
C ARG A 186 2.73 -3.56 -2.75
N MET A 187 2.61 -4.87 -2.98
CA MET A 187 3.74 -5.70 -3.41
C MET A 187 4.32 -5.22 -4.74
N GLU A 188 3.47 -4.95 -5.73
CA GLU A 188 3.88 -4.39 -7.03
C GLU A 188 4.65 -3.09 -6.87
N ARG A 189 4.11 -2.12 -6.10
CA ARG A 189 4.75 -0.83 -5.91
C ARG A 189 6.12 -0.96 -5.24
N GLU A 190 6.25 -1.79 -4.21
CA GLU A 190 7.52 -1.96 -3.50
C GLU A 190 8.55 -2.78 -4.30
N ILE A 191 8.12 -3.79 -5.06
CA ILE A 191 9.00 -4.62 -5.91
C ILE A 191 9.46 -3.85 -7.16
N HIS A 192 8.65 -2.95 -7.73
CA HIS A 192 9.04 -2.16 -8.91
C HIS A 192 10.26 -1.26 -8.65
N ILE A 193 10.43 -0.82 -7.39
CA ILE A 193 11.56 -0.01 -6.90
C ILE A 193 12.64 -0.87 -6.20
N ALA A 194 12.66 -2.18 -6.43
CA ALA A 194 13.71 -3.04 -5.91
C ALA A 194 15.08 -2.73 -6.55
N VAL A 195 16.14 -2.80 -5.74
CA VAL A 195 17.52 -2.61 -6.21
C VAL A 195 17.88 -3.76 -7.17
N PRO A 196 18.44 -3.48 -8.36
CA PRO A 196 18.81 -4.53 -9.32
C PRO A 196 19.72 -5.61 -8.73
N ASN A 197 19.42 -6.86 -9.07
CA ASN A 197 20.06 -8.08 -8.55
C ASN A 197 20.03 -8.26 -7.02
N ALA A 198 19.35 -7.39 -6.27
CA ALA A 198 19.20 -7.47 -4.82
C ALA A 198 17.84 -8.08 -4.44
N VAL A 199 17.43 -9.14 -5.15
CA VAL A 199 16.16 -9.84 -4.93
C VAL A 199 16.44 -11.33 -4.77
N ASP A 200 15.75 -11.94 -3.82
CA ASP A 200 15.81 -13.36 -3.49
C ASP A 200 14.42 -13.93 -3.26
N VAL A 201 14.24 -15.17 -3.69
CA VAL A 201 13.03 -15.96 -3.45
C VAL A 201 13.46 -17.22 -2.72
N ALA A 202 13.14 -17.26 -1.44
CA ALA A 202 13.55 -18.30 -0.51
C ALA A 202 12.40 -19.27 -0.22
N ILE A 203 12.72 -20.40 0.43
CA ILE A 203 11.76 -21.36 1.00
C ILE A 203 10.72 -21.80 -0.05
N ALA A 204 11.18 -22.48 -1.10
CA ALA A 204 10.34 -23.01 -2.19
C ALA A 204 9.40 -22.00 -2.91
N GLY A 205 9.56 -20.69 -2.68
CA GLY A 205 8.69 -19.65 -3.22
C GLY A 205 7.75 -18.98 -2.22
N ASP A 206 7.81 -19.32 -0.93
CA ASP A 206 6.94 -18.74 0.12
C ASP A 206 7.33 -17.32 0.53
N THR A 207 8.57 -16.92 0.24
CA THR A 207 9.14 -15.65 0.71
C THR A 207 9.96 -14.97 -0.38
N VAL A 208 9.67 -13.69 -0.65
CA VAL A 208 10.52 -12.81 -1.47
C VAL A 208 11.14 -11.72 -0.60
N SER A 209 12.46 -11.54 -0.69
CA SER A 209 13.23 -10.53 0.03
C SER A 209 13.97 -9.63 -0.95
N PHE A 210 13.99 -8.32 -0.74
CA PHE A 210 14.67 -7.39 -1.63
C PHE A 210 15.16 -6.10 -0.96
N GLY A 211 16.25 -5.56 -1.49
CA GLY A 211 16.69 -4.19 -1.22
C GLY A 211 15.82 -3.18 -1.97
N VAL A 212 15.57 -2.00 -1.40
CA VAL A 212 14.71 -0.97 -2.01
C VAL A 212 15.51 0.29 -2.33
N ILE A 213 15.27 0.84 -3.53
CA ILE A 213 15.87 2.10 -3.97
C ILE A 213 15.28 3.26 -3.16
N ASP A 214 16.14 4.18 -2.73
CA ASP A 214 15.70 5.46 -2.17
C ASP A 214 15.51 6.49 -3.30
N GLU A 215 14.28 6.54 -3.85
CA GLU A 215 13.89 7.48 -4.91
C GLU A 215 14.04 8.95 -4.48
N ASN A 216 13.92 9.25 -3.18
CA ASN A 216 14.06 10.62 -2.67
C ASN A 216 15.54 11.03 -2.64
N ALA A 217 16.43 10.13 -2.21
CA ALA A 217 17.87 10.38 -2.25
C ALA A 217 18.42 10.46 -3.68
N MET A 218 17.82 9.72 -4.63
CA MET A 218 18.17 9.78 -6.06
C MET A 218 17.50 10.94 -6.82
N ALA A 219 16.73 11.80 -6.17
CA ALA A 219 16.06 12.92 -6.82
C ALA A 219 17.08 13.94 -7.41
N GLY A 220 17.19 13.97 -8.74
CA GLY A 220 18.15 14.83 -9.46
C GLY A 220 19.55 14.23 -9.63
N VAL A 221 19.75 12.97 -9.25
CA VAL A 221 21.01 12.21 -9.39
C VAL A 221 20.87 11.25 -10.58
N PHE A 222 21.88 11.11 -11.44
CA PHE A 222 21.80 10.18 -12.58
C PHE A 222 22.05 8.71 -12.17
N GLY A 223 22.72 8.47 -11.04
CA GLY A 223 23.11 7.12 -10.62
C GLY A 223 24.23 6.55 -11.49
N GLN A 224 24.97 7.44 -12.17
CA GLN A 224 26.10 7.10 -13.03
C GLN A 224 27.30 7.95 -12.63
N TYR A 225 28.39 7.29 -12.23
CA TYR A 225 29.62 7.99 -11.89
C TYR A 225 30.45 8.32 -13.14
N THR A 226 31.09 9.48 -13.18
CA THR A 226 31.85 9.99 -14.35
C THR A 226 33.20 9.32 -14.52
N GLU A 227 33.81 8.88 -13.43
CA GLU A 227 35.14 8.27 -13.41
C GLU A 227 35.08 6.84 -13.94
N ALA A 228 36.04 6.45 -14.79
CA ALA A 228 35.94 5.18 -15.51
C ALA A 228 35.72 3.98 -14.57
N HIS A 229 36.53 3.89 -13.52
CA HIS A 229 36.61 2.76 -12.59
C HIS A 229 37.17 3.25 -11.22
N PRO A 230 36.34 3.68 -10.25
CA PRO A 230 36.80 4.15 -8.93
C PRO A 230 37.23 2.98 -8.00
N SER A 231 37.82 1.92 -8.56
CA SER A 231 38.22 0.71 -7.83
C SER A 231 39.38 0.99 -6.89
N GLY A 232 39.26 0.62 -5.62
CA GLY A 232 40.29 0.88 -4.61
C GLY A 232 40.32 2.33 -4.09
N GLY A 233 39.56 3.25 -4.69
CA GLY A 233 39.26 4.57 -4.12
C GLY A 233 38.01 4.52 -3.23
N ALA A 234 37.82 5.53 -2.37
CA ALA A 234 36.58 5.72 -1.60
C ALA A 234 35.70 6.85 -2.15
N THR A 235 36.06 7.43 -3.30
CA THR A 235 35.35 8.57 -3.91
C THR A 235 34.52 8.14 -5.11
N ILE A 236 33.33 8.73 -5.26
CA ILE A 236 32.54 8.66 -6.49
C ILE A 236 32.07 10.07 -6.86
N THR A 237 31.89 10.31 -8.15
CA THR A 237 31.51 11.60 -8.73
C THR A 237 30.32 11.36 -9.66
N ASP A 238 29.11 11.82 -9.34
CA ASP A 238 27.92 11.64 -10.20
C ASP A 238 27.93 12.64 -11.38
N GLN A 239 27.27 12.28 -12.49
CA GLN A 239 27.14 13.17 -13.65
C GLN A 239 26.38 14.48 -13.39
N ALA A 240 25.48 14.55 -12.39
CA ALA A 240 24.74 15.78 -12.06
C ALA A 240 24.85 16.22 -10.60
N ALA A 241 24.69 15.34 -9.62
CA ALA A 241 24.54 15.75 -8.22
C ALA A 241 25.03 14.71 -7.20
N GLY A 242 25.64 15.18 -6.11
CA GLY A 242 26.06 14.34 -4.99
C GLY A 242 24.90 13.93 -4.08
N LEU A 243 24.95 12.70 -3.56
CA LEU A 243 23.94 12.16 -2.63
C LEU A 243 24.00 12.82 -1.23
N PRO A 244 22.88 12.84 -0.48
CA PRO A 244 22.88 13.31 0.91
C PRO A 244 23.87 12.54 1.82
N LEU A 245 24.33 13.21 2.88
CA LEU A 245 25.16 12.57 3.91
C LEU A 245 24.39 11.45 4.61
N GLY A 246 25.05 10.31 4.85
CA GLY A 246 24.45 9.13 5.47
C GLY A 246 23.58 8.27 4.55
N THR A 247 23.38 8.66 3.28
CA THR A 247 22.70 7.81 2.29
C THR A 247 23.50 6.53 2.04
N LEU A 248 22.81 5.38 2.04
CA LEU A 248 23.40 4.10 1.65
C LEU A 248 23.43 3.97 0.13
N VAL A 249 24.49 3.38 -0.41
CA VAL A 249 24.72 3.28 -1.86
C VAL A 249 25.10 1.85 -2.22
N SER A 250 24.36 1.22 -3.14
CA SER A 250 24.74 -0.07 -3.71
C SER A 250 25.50 0.11 -5.02
N ILE A 251 26.70 -0.48 -5.12
CA ILE A 251 27.57 -0.40 -6.30
C ILE A 251 27.92 -1.82 -6.76
N TYR A 252 27.55 -2.16 -7.99
CA TYR A 252 27.85 -3.46 -8.62
C TYR A 252 27.43 -4.67 -7.77
N ASN A 253 26.15 -4.70 -7.38
CA ASN A 253 25.55 -5.89 -6.80
C ASN A 253 25.25 -6.94 -7.89
N THR A 254 25.80 -8.14 -7.76
CA THR A 254 25.62 -9.23 -8.73
C THR A 254 24.63 -10.32 -8.27
N GLY A 255 24.07 -10.21 -7.06
CA GLY A 255 23.11 -11.17 -6.53
C GLY A 255 22.81 -10.95 -5.05
N TRP A 256 21.69 -11.48 -4.57
CA TRP A 256 21.25 -11.29 -3.18
C TRP A 256 22.29 -11.61 -2.09
N PRO A 257 23.11 -12.69 -2.17
CA PRO A 257 24.10 -12.96 -1.11
C PRO A 257 25.09 -11.81 -0.88
N ILE A 258 25.40 -11.04 -1.93
CA ILE A 258 26.31 -9.90 -1.87
C ILE A 258 25.63 -8.68 -1.23
N PHE A 259 24.37 -8.41 -1.59
CA PHE A 259 23.55 -7.39 -0.95
C PHE A 259 23.30 -7.70 0.53
N ASN A 260 22.96 -8.95 0.85
CA ASN A 260 22.66 -9.44 2.20
C ASN A 260 23.88 -9.39 3.14
N ASN A 261 25.11 -9.53 2.62
CA ASN A 261 26.34 -9.32 3.40
C ASN A 261 26.81 -7.86 3.43
N GLY A 262 26.03 -6.93 2.84
CA GLY A 262 26.35 -5.52 2.73
C GLY A 262 27.63 -5.20 1.94
N SER A 263 28.34 -6.19 1.39
CA SER A 263 29.72 -6.04 0.88
C SER A 263 29.84 -5.09 -0.31
N ARG A 264 28.69 -4.76 -0.92
CA ARG A 264 28.53 -3.80 -2.03
C ARG A 264 27.60 -2.65 -1.68
N THR A 265 27.35 -2.44 -0.39
CA THR A 265 26.58 -1.36 0.18
C THR A 265 27.52 -0.48 0.99
N TYR A 266 27.59 0.78 0.60
CA TYR A 266 28.50 1.81 1.11
C TYR A 266 27.67 2.91 1.78
N SER A 267 28.27 3.77 2.60
CA SER A 267 27.61 4.94 3.21
C SER A 267 28.32 6.23 2.83
N VAL A 268 27.57 7.24 2.39
CA VAL A 268 28.12 8.55 2.02
C VAL A 268 28.56 9.31 3.29
N THR A 269 29.87 9.45 3.47
CA THR A 269 30.50 10.09 4.64
C THR A 269 30.83 11.56 4.39
N SER A 270 31.06 11.95 3.14
CA SER A 270 31.19 13.36 2.73
C SER A 270 30.44 13.62 1.40
N ASN A 271 29.86 14.80 1.25
CA ASN A 271 29.31 15.29 -0.01
C ASN A 271 30.03 16.62 -0.34
N GLY A 272 31.24 16.49 -0.84
CA GLY A 272 32.12 17.61 -1.21
C GLY A 272 31.84 18.17 -2.60
N THR A 273 30.56 18.35 -2.96
CA THR A 273 30.12 18.93 -4.26
C THR A 273 30.83 18.29 -5.46
N ASN A 274 30.83 16.95 -5.52
CA ASN A 274 31.53 16.12 -6.51
C ASN A 274 33.08 16.27 -6.48
N PRO A 275 33.84 15.33 -5.87
CA PRO A 275 33.43 13.98 -5.44
C PRO A 275 32.71 13.92 -4.08
N MET A 276 31.90 12.88 -3.90
CA MET A 276 31.41 12.41 -2.60
C MET A 276 32.27 11.24 -2.10
N THR A 277 32.59 11.22 -0.80
CA THR A 277 33.41 10.15 -0.19
C THR A 277 32.53 9.15 0.55
N LEU A 278 32.79 7.86 0.34
CA LEU A 278 32.17 6.72 0.97
C LEU A 278 32.94 6.30 2.24
N ASP A 279 32.30 5.48 3.07
CA ASP A 279 32.83 4.93 4.32
C ASP A 279 34.03 3.97 4.15
N ARG A 280 34.24 3.44 2.95
CA ARG A 280 35.29 2.47 2.62
C ARG A 280 35.64 2.49 1.14
N ASN A 281 36.78 1.88 0.80
CA ASN A 281 37.22 1.71 -0.58
C ASN A 281 36.25 0.81 -1.37
N ILE A 282 35.95 1.22 -2.60
CA ILE A 282 35.06 0.52 -3.53
C ILE A 282 35.79 -0.72 -4.05
N GLY A 283 35.06 -1.84 -4.12
CA GLY A 283 35.58 -3.10 -4.67
C GLY A 283 35.65 -3.08 -6.20
N ALA A 284 35.37 -4.22 -6.83
CA ALA A 284 35.19 -4.26 -8.29
C ALA A 284 34.12 -3.23 -8.75
N PRO A 285 34.43 -2.33 -9.69
CA PRO A 285 33.53 -1.27 -10.10
C PRO A 285 32.38 -1.83 -10.97
N SER A 286 31.33 -1.02 -11.13
CA SER A 286 30.21 -1.33 -12.02
C SER A 286 30.64 -1.20 -13.49
N PRO A 287 30.51 -2.23 -14.35
CA PRO A 287 30.88 -2.17 -15.76
C PRO A 287 30.17 -1.06 -16.56
N TYR A 288 28.97 -0.69 -16.12
CA TYR A 288 28.16 0.40 -16.68
C TYR A 288 28.18 1.66 -15.80
N GLN A 289 29.20 1.81 -14.95
CA GLN A 289 29.45 2.99 -14.12
C GLN A 289 28.30 3.36 -13.14
N ARG A 290 27.49 2.37 -12.75
CA ARG A 290 26.22 2.56 -12.05
C ARG A 290 26.24 2.32 -10.56
N PHE A 291 25.49 3.15 -9.85
CA PHE A 291 25.20 3.04 -8.42
C PHE A 291 23.74 3.40 -8.13
N PHE A 292 23.18 2.86 -7.04
CA PHE A 292 21.81 3.13 -6.61
C PHE A 292 21.80 3.56 -5.15
N ALA A 293 21.06 4.61 -4.78
CA ALA A 293 20.78 4.88 -3.38
C ALA A 293 19.84 3.79 -2.84
N VAL A 294 20.12 3.28 -1.65
CA VAL A 294 19.36 2.23 -0.99
C VAL A 294 18.72 2.79 0.27
N ARG A 295 17.46 2.47 0.48
CA ARG A 295 16.73 2.83 1.69
C ARG A 295 17.31 2.05 2.90
N PRO A 296 17.37 2.62 4.11
CA PRO A 296 17.88 1.91 5.29
C PRO A 296 17.07 0.67 5.71
N ASP A 297 15.91 0.40 5.11
CA ASP A 297 15.15 -0.84 5.26
C ASP A 297 15.06 -1.66 3.95
N ALA A 298 15.50 -2.92 4.03
CA ALA A 298 15.15 -3.96 3.08
C ALA A 298 13.75 -4.49 3.42
N VAL A 299 13.03 -4.98 2.40
CA VAL A 299 11.65 -5.45 2.51
C VAL A 299 11.57 -6.94 2.24
N ARG A 300 10.69 -7.62 2.98
CA ARG A 300 10.34 -9.02 2.74
C ARG A 300 8.84 -9.20 2.75
N PHE A 301 8.32 -9.88 1.75
CA PHE A 301 6.98 -10.47 1.78
C PHE A 301 7.11 -11.97 2.03
N SER A 302 6.35 -12.48 2.99
CA SER A 302 6.38 -13.89 3.39
C SER A 302 4.98 -14.39 3.67
N VAL A 303 4.61 -15.52 3.06
CA VAL A 303 3.41 -16.27 3.40
C VAL A 303 3.76 -17.25 4.52
N ALA A 304 3.05 -17.15 5.65
CA ALA A 304 3.21 -18.04 6.79
C ALA A 304 1.84 -18.63 7.15
N GLY A 305 1.68 -19.95 6.95
CA GLY A 305 0.37 -20.60 7.02
C GLY A 305 -0.57 -20.01 5.96
N THR A 306 -1.59 -19.29 6.40
CA THR A 306 -2.61 -18.63 5.56
C THR A 306 -2.48 -17.11 5.49
N THR A 307 -1.41 -16.52 6.05
CA THR A 307 -1.25 -15.06 6.15
C THR A 307 -0.05 -14.57 5.35
N LEU A 308 -0.28 -13.64 4.44
CA LEU A 308 0.78 -12.86 3.78
C LEU A 308 1.15 -11.69 4.70
N SER A 309 2.44 -11.57 4.97
CA SER A 309 2.98 -10.53 5.83
C SER A 309 4.13 -9.78 5.17
N ARG A 310 4.26 -8.49 5.49
CA ARG A 310 5.40 -7.64 5.15
C ARG A 310 6.27 -7.44 6.38
N SER A 311 7.54 -7.80 6.31
CA SER A 311 8.56 -7.49 7.31
C SER A 311 9.65 -6.60 6.74
N THR A 312 10.44 -5.96 7.61
CA THR A 312 11.61 -5.17 7.22
C THR A 312 12.84 -5.59 7.99
N ALA A 313 14.01 -5.29 7.42
CA ALA A 313 15.32 -5.51 8.01
C ALA A 313 16.23 -4.30 7.75
N THR A 314 17.03 -3.91 8.74
CA THR A 314 17.97 -2.79 8.59
C THR A 314 19.09 -3.13 7.61
N VAL A 315 19.31 -2.26 6.62
CA VAL A 315 20.46 -2.31 5.70
C VAL A 315 21.66 -1.65 6.36
N ASN A 316 22.77 -2.38 6.45
CA ASN A 316 24.03 -1.89 6.99
C ASN A 316 25.06 -1.78 5.87
N ALA A 317 25.85 -0.70 5.85
CA ALA A 317 26.99 -0.61 4.93
C ALA A 317 28.05 -1.65 5.30
N GLY A 318 28.37 -2.56 4.37
CA GLY A 318 29.43 -3.57 4.53
C GLY A 318 29.35 -4.47 5.75
N ALA A 319 28.15 -4.73 6.25
CA ALA A 319 27.86 -5.74 7.26
C ALA A 319 26.59 -6.50 6.87
N LEU A 320 26.35 -7.64 7.52
CA LEU A 320 25.13 -8.43 7.30
C LEU A 320 23.87 -7.57 7.51
N LEU A 321 22.88 -7.84 6.67
CA LEU A 321 21.53 -7.33 6.82
C LEU A 321 20.98 -7.70 8.20
N GLY A 322 20.20 -6.80 8.82
CA GLY A 322 19.50 -7.11 10.07
C GLY A 322 18.55 -8.30 9.91
N ALA A 323 18.16 -8.90 11.04
CA ALA A 323 17.08 -9.88 11.02
C ALA A 323 15.77 -9.22 10.57
N PHE A 324 15.03 -9.89 9.67
CA PHE A 324 13.67 -9.45 9.31
C PHE A 324 12.74 -9.60 10.51
N GLY A 325 12.07 -8.51 10.89
CA GLY A 325 11.22 -8.45 12.08
C GLY A 325 9.92 -7.71 11.85
N ASN A 326 9.11 -7.63 12.92
CA ASN A 326 7.85 -6.88 13.00
C ASN A 326 6.88 -7.14 11.81
N PRO A 327 6.55 -8.40 11.49
CA PRO A 327 5.69 -8.74 10.35
C PRO A 327 4.31 -8.06 10.47
N GLN A 328 3.95 -7.28 9.47
CA GLN A 328 2.63 -6.64 9.33
C GLN A 328 1.77 -7.48 8.38
N PRO A 329 0.57 -7.95 8.78
CA PRO A 329 -0.30 -8.69 7.88
C PRO A 329 -0.80 -7.78 6.74
N LEU A 330 -0.85 -8.34 5.52
CA LEU A 330 -1.40 -7.68 4.34
C LEU A 330 -2.71 -8.33 3.88
N ALA A 331 -2.78 -9.66 3.94
CA ALA A 331 -3.96 -10.43 3.58
C ALA A 331 -3.94 -11.80 4.29
N GLN A 332 -5.13 -12.36 4.53
CA GLN A 332 -5.38 -13.60 5.26
C GLN A 332 -6.18 -14.60 4.42
N ASN A 333 -6.27 -15.84 4.89
CA ASN A 333 -6.95 -16.94 4.20
C ASN A 333 -6.37 -17.21 2.79
N ILE A 334 -5.05 -17.07 2.69
CA ILE A 334 -4.30 -17.29 1.46
C ILE A 334 -4.03 -18.77 1.25
N VAL A 335 -4.19 -19.19 0.00
CA VAL A 335 -3.93 -20.54 -0.50
C VAL A 335 -3.09 -20.46 -1.80
N PRO A 336 -2.29 -21.50 -2.13
CA PRO A 336 -1.50 -21.49 -3.36
C PRO A 336 -2.40 -21.54 -4.60
N SER A 337 -2.14 -20.68 -5.58
CA SER A 337 -2.92 -20.65 -6.82
C SER A 337 -2.41 -21.73 -7.79
N ASN A 338 -3.28 -22.67 -8.15
CA ASN A 338 -3.04 -23.69 -9.19
C ASN A 338 -1.73 -24.52 -9.02
N GLY A 339 -1.29 -24.73 -7.77
CA GLY A 339 -0.06 -25.46 -7.47
C GLY A 339 1.24 -24.71 -7.80
N LEU A 340 1.15 -23.41 -8.11
CA LEU A 340 2.31 -22.54 -8.32
C LEU A 340 2.86 -22.04 -6.96
N PRO A 341 4.18 -21.82 -6.85
CA PRO A 341 4.77 -21.12 -5.72
C PRO A 341 4.28 -19.67 -5.62
N TYR A 342 4.21 -19.11 -4.41
CA TYR A 342 3.67 -17.76 -4.20
C TYR A 342 4.47 -16.66 -4.91
N PHE A 343 5.79 -16.81 -4.90
CA PHE A 343 6.74 -15.94 -5.57
C PHE A 343 7.67 -16.75 -6.46
N THR A 344 7.97 -16.21 -7.64
CA THR A 344 9.11 -16.66 -8.46
C THR A 344 9.95 -15.46 -8.87
N TYR A 345 11.26 -15.65 -8.98
CA TYR A 345 12.19 -14.63 -9.46
C TYR A 345 12.97 -15.16 -10.65
N ASN A 346 12.83 -14.46 -11.78
CA ASN A 346 13.58 -14.74 -12.99
C ASN A 346 14.63 -13.61 -13.15
N PRO A 347 15.93 -13.88 -12.90
CA PRO A 347 16.96 -12.85 -12.94
C PRO A 347 17.08 -12.21 -14.34
N GLY A 348 17.63 -11.00 -14.40
CA GLY A 348 17.86 -10.32 -15.66
C GLY A 348 18.98 -11.00 -16.47
N ASN A 349 18.91 -10.90 -17.79
CA ASN A 349 19.98 -11.27 -18.70
C ASN A 349 20.24 -10.10 -19.67
N SER A 350 21.18 -10.25 -20.61
CA SER A 350 21.54 -9.18 -21.56
C SER A 350 20.41 -8.76 -22.52
N THR A 351 19.28 -9.47 -22.56
CA THR A 351 18.15 -9.21 -23.47
C THR A 351 16.84 -8.90 -22.76
N ARG A 352 16.74 -9.09 -21.43
CA ARG A 352 15.53 -8.92 -20.63
C ARG A 352 15.86 -8.52 -19.19
N ASN A 353 15.14 -7.54 -18.67
CA ASN A 353 15.15 -7.21 -17.24
C ASN A 353 14.72 -8.40 -16.35
N SER A 354 15.05 -8.31 -15.07
CA SER A 354 14.54 -9.24 -14.06
C SER A 354 13.04 -9.06 -13.84
N VAL A 355 12.36 -10.17 -13.53
CA VAL A 355 10.92 -10.22 -13.27
C VAL A 355 10.67 -10.99 -11.99
N VAL A 356 9.77 -10.49 -11.15
CA VAL A 356 9.17 -11.24 -10.05
C VAL A 356 7.72 -11.53 -10.43
N SER A 357 7.32 -12.80 -10.43
CA SER A 357 5.93 -13.21 -10.63
C SER A 357 5.31 -13.60 -9.29
N ILE A 358 4.11 -13.07 -9.03
CA ILE A 358 3.37 -13.18 -7.78
C ILE A 358 2.07 -13.94 -8.07
N HIS A 359 1.85 -15.04 -7.34
CA HIS A 359 0.72 -15.95 -7.53
C HIS A 359 0.09 -16.26 -6.17
N PHE A 360 -1.14 -15.88 -5.91
CA PHE A 360 -1.84 -16.34 -4.70
C PHE A 360 -3.35 -16.36 -4.93
N ALA A 361 -4.07 -17.09 -4.10
CA ALA A 361 -5.52 -17.00 -4.04
C ALA A 361 -5.98 -16.72 -2.61
N ILE A 362 -7.12 -16.07 -2.45
CA ILE A 362 -7.81 -15.92 -1.15
C ILE A 362 -9.04 -16.81 -1.20
N ALA A 363 -9.23 -17.65 -0.17
CA ALA A 363 -10.33 -18.59 -0.09
C ALA A 363 -11.13 -18.42 1.20
N ARG A 364 -12.44 -18.14 1.08
CA ARG A 364 -13.39 -18.07 2.21
C ARG A 364 -14.72 -18.69 1.80
N ASN A 365 -15.40 -19.34 2.74
CA ASN A 365 -16.75 -19.92 2.56
C ASN A 365 -16.92 -20.85 1.33
N GLY A 366 -15.85 -21.50 0.88
CA GLY A 366 -15.86 -22.38 -0.31
C GLY A 366 -15.66 -21.66 -1.65
N GLU A 367 -15.58 -20.32 -1.65
CA GLU A 367 -15.16 -19.53 -2.80
C GLU A 367 -13.63 -19.33 -2.81
N THR A 368 -13.05 -19.08 -3.99
CA THR A 368 -11.62 -18.77 -4.15
C THR A 368 -11.40 -17.71 -5.24
N VAL A 369 -10.75 -16.61 -4.89
CA VAL A 369 -10.37 -15.53 -5.80
C VAL A 369 -8.87 -15.61 -6.09
N ASN A 370 -8.49 -15.79 -7.36
CA ASN A 370 -7.09 -15.91 -7.78
C ASN A 370 -6.49 -14.56 -8.19
N PHE A 371 -5.24 -14.31 -7.80
CA PHE A 371 -4.46 -13.13 -8.11
C PHE A 371 -3.12 -13.52 -8.76
N HIS A 372 -2.79 -12.85 -9.86
CA HIS A 372 -1.58 -13.05 -10.65
C HIS A 372 -1.00 -11.71 -11.05
N LYS A 373 0.31 -11.48 -10.82
CA LYS A 373 1.00 -10.30 -11.34
C LYS A 373 2.47 -10.58 -11.62
N GLU A 374 2.94 -10.17 -12.80
CA GLU A 374 4.37 -10.05 -13.09
C GLU A 374 4.81 -8.60 -12.88
N VAL A 375 5.92 -8.43 -12.16
CA VAL A 375 6.50 -7.13 -11.84
C VAL A 375 7.91 -7.10 -12.39
N GLN A 376 8.15 -6.23 -13.38
CA GLN A 376 9.48 -6.01 -13.93
C GLN A 376 10.27 -5.07 -13.01
N ILE A 377 11.50 -5.45 -12.69
CA ILE A 377 12.45 -4.64 -11.93
C ILE A 377 13.28 -3.83 -12.93
N ARG A 378 13.37 -2.52 -12.72
CA ARG A 378 14.07 -1.63 -13.64
C ARG A 378 15.59 -1.72 -13.47
N ASN A 379 16.27 -2.35 -14.43
CA ASN A 379 17.72 -2.23 -14.62
C ASN A 379 18.03 -1.34 -15.84
N VAL A 380 17.38 -0.17 -15.91
CA VAL A 380 17.36 0.72 -17.09
C VAL A 380 18.73 1.41 -17.28
N PRO A 381 19.37 1.34 -18.47
CA PRO A 381 20.67 1.95 -18.78
C PRO A 381 20.67 3.48 -18.86
#